data_AF-A0A5C7PGX1-F1
#
_entry.id   AF-A0A5C7PGX1-F1
#
_cell.length_a   1.000
_cell.length_b   1.000
_cell.length_c   1.000
_cell.angle_alpha   90.00
_cell.angle_beta   90.00
_cell.angle_gamma   90.00
#
_symmetry.space_group_name_H-M   'P 1'
#
loop_
_entity.id
_entity.type
_entity.pdbx_description
1 polymer ?
#
loop_
_entity_poly.entity_id
_entity_poly.type
_entity_poly.pdbx_seq_one_letter_code
_entity_poly.pdbx_strand_id
1 'polypeptide(L)'
;MAHELDFSKGQAAIAFRGEVPWHGLGENILPNDSIDDIRIKAGLDYDVLKTPVLFRNQLPQFTPELDVPIAAPSSDPVTQSDDHCVLY
;
A
#
# COMPACT_ATOMS: atom_id res chain seq x y z
N MET A 1 -14.53 21.59 11.09
CA MET A 1 -13.79 21.12 9.89
C MET A 1 -13.79 19.61 9.99
N ALA A 2 -14.45 18.91 9.07
CA ALA A 2 -14.45 17.45 9.03
C ALA A 2 -13.45 17.04 7.94
N HIS A 3 -12.42 16.30 8.35
CA HIS A 3 -11.50 15.63 7.45
C HIS A 3 -12.27 14.45 6.84
N GLU A 4 -12.19 14.25 5.52
CA GLU A 4 -12.93 13.19 4.84
C GLU A 4 -12.57 11.82 5.45
N LEU A 5 -13.53 11.23 6.15
CA LEU A 5 -13.47 9.85 6.62
C LEU A 5 -14.17 8.97 5.58
N ASP A 6 -13.66 7.76 5.39
CA ASP A 6 -14.32 6.77 4.56
C ASP A 6 -15.56 6.21 5.29
N PHE A 7 -16.73 6.36 4.64
CA PHE A 7 -18.02 5.83 5.08
C PHE A 7 -18.62 4.83 4.07
N SER A 8 -17.82 4.32 3.15
CA SER A 8 -18.26 3.36 2.11
C SER A 8 -18.96 2.12 2.69
N LYS A 9 -18.65 1.77 3.95
CA LYS A 9 -19.24 0.65 4.71
C LYS A 9 -20.32 1.07 5.72
N GLY A 10 -20.83 2.29 5.64
CA GLY A 10 -21.90 2.81 6.51
C GLY A 10 -21.45 3.26 7.91
N GLN A 11 -20.19 3.04 8.26
CA GLN A 11 -19.53 3.56 9.45
C GLN A 11 -18.15 4.12 9.09
N ALA A 12 -17.59 4.98 9.95
CA ALA A 12 -16.24 5.50 9.72
C ALA A 12 -15.22 4.37 9.77
N ALA A 13 -14.48 4.17 8.68
CA ALA A 13 -13.44 3.15 8.55
C ALA A 13 -12.16 3.53 9.32
N ILE A 14 -12.25 3.49 10.65
CA ILE A 14 -11.14 3.76 11.57
C ILE A 14 -11.34 2.97 12.85
N ALA A 15 -10.28 2.31 13.32
CA ALA A 15 -10.22 1.69 14.64
C ALA A 15 -9.22 2.45 15.52
N PHE A 16 -9.53 2.61 16.80
CA PHE A 16 -8.68 3.34 17.74
C PHE A 16 -8.57 2.63 19.08
N ARG A 17 -7.49 2.90 19.83
CA ARG A 17 -7.30 2.42 21.19
C ARG A 17 -6.98 3.59 22.11
N GLY A 18 -7.65 3.67 23.26
CA GLY A 18 -7.48 4.76 24.22
C GLY A 18 -8.61 5.77 24.11
N GLU A 19 -8.27 7.05 23.99
CA GLU A 19 -9.27 8.11 23.94
C GLU A 19 -10.06 8.10 22.63
N VAL A 20 -11.34 8.46 22.72
CA VAL A 20 -12.22 8.58 21.57
C VAL A 20 -11.72 9.74 20.68
N PRO A 21 -11.57 9.55 19.36
CA PRO A 21 -11.17 10.62 18.45
C PRO A 21 -12.10 11.84 18.57
N TRP A 22 -11.58 13.02 18.27
CA TRP A 22 -12.30 14.29 18.42
C TRP A 22 -13.66 14.36 17.68
N HIS A 23 -13.83 13.55 16.63
CA HIS A 23 -15.08 13.47 15.86
C HIS A 23 -16.09 12.45 16.43
N GLY A 24 -15.71 11.63 17.42
CA GLY A 24 -16.61 10.67 18.07
C GLY A 24 -16.98 9.46 17.20
N LEU A 25 -16.24 9.17 16.14
CA LEU A 25 -16.53 8.08 15.19
C LEU A 25 -15.40 7.04 15.21
N GLY A 26 -15.71 5.85 14.68
CA GLY A 26 -14.79 4.71 14.60
C GLY A 26 -15.10 3.64 15.62
N GLU A 27 -14.31 2.57 15.59
CA GLU A 27 -14.46 1.39 16.43
C GLU A 27 -13.37 1.31 17.49
N ASN A 28 -13.73 0.92 18.72
CA ASN A 28 -12.76 0.76 19.79
C ASN A 28 -12.05 -0.61 19.71
N ILE A 29 -10.73 -0.58 19.79
CA ILE A 29 -9.86 -1.75 19.86
C ILE A 29 -9.81 -2.22 21.32
N LEU A 30 -10.36 -3.41 21.57
CA LEU A 30 -10.34 -4.06 22.87
C LEU A 30 -8.97 -4.71 23.14
N PRO A 31 -8.59 -4.91 24.41
CA PRO A 31 -7.27 -5.46 24.77
C PRO A 31 -6.95 -6.84 24.15
N ASN A 32 -7.98 -7.64 23.86
CA ASN A 32 -7.85 -9.00 23.35
C ASN A 32 -8.25 -9.13 21.87
N ASP A 33 -8.50 -8.02 21.17
CA ASP A 33 -8.78 -8.08 19.73
C ASP A 33 -7.56 -8.65 19.01
N SER A 34 -7.81 -9.59 18.10
CA SER A 34 -6.79 -10.06 17.18
C SER A 34 -6.47 -9.01 16.12
N ILE A 35 -5.38 -9.21 15.38
CA ILE A 35 -5.06 -8.36 14.22
C ILE A 35 -6.19 -8.40 13.19
N ASP A 36 -6.85 -9.55 13.00
CA ASP A 36 -7.98 -9.68 12.09
C ASP A 36 -9.20 -8.88 12.56
N ASP A 37 -9.48 -8.89 13.87
CA ASP A 37 -10.57 -8.09 14.44
C ASP A 37 -10.31 -6.59 14.28
N ILE A 38 -9.06 -6.15 14.53
CA ILE A 38 -8.65 -4.75 14.35
C ILE A 38 -8.77 -4.34 12.88
N ARG A 39 -8.37 -5.23 11.95
CA ARG A 39 -8.48 -5.00 10.50
C ARG A 39 -9.93 -4.79 10.10
N ILE A 40 -10.85 -5.64 10.57
CA ILE A 40 -12.29 -5.52 10.28
C ILE A 40 -12.85 -4.23 10.89
N LYS A 41 -12.55 -3.94 12.16
CA LYS A 41 -12.98 -2.71 12.85
C LYS A 41 -12.51 -1.43 12.14
N ALA A 42 -11.32 -1.47 11.54
CA ALA A 42 -10.77 -0.36 10.76
C ALA A 42 -11.36 -0.27 9.34
N GLY A 43 -12.28 -1.16 8.94
CA GLY A 43 -12.82 -1.22 7.58
C GLY A 43 -11.83 -1.75 6.53
N LEU A 44 -10.73 -2.37 6.96
CA LEU A 44 -9.65 -2.91 6.10
C LEU A 44 -9.89 -4.37 5.70
N ASP A 45 -11.13 -4.85 5.82
CA ASP A 45 -11.58 -6.17 5.41
C ASP A 45 -11.80 -6.31 3.89
N TYR A 46 -10.88 -5.77 3.08
CA TYR A 46 -10.89 -5.94 1.63
C TYR A 46 -10.04 -7.13 1.19
N ASP A 47 -10.39 -7.68 0.03
CA ASP A 47 -9.62 -8.71 -0.65
C ASP A 47 -8.52 -8.06 -1.50
N VAL A 48 -7.26 -8.37 -1.20
CA VAL A 48 -6.12 -7.90 -1.99
C VAL A 48 -5.88 -8.84 -3.17
N LEU A 49 -6.24 -8.39 -4.36
CA LEU A 49 -5.89 -9.06 -5.60
C LEU A 49 -4.46 -8.72 -5.99
N LYS A 50 -3.61 -9.74 -6.06
CA LYS A 50 -2.19 -9.59 -6.39
C LYS A 50 -1.96 -9.94 -7.85
N THR A 51 -1.21 -9.11 -8.56
CA THR A 51 -0.69 -9.40 -9.89
C THR A 51 0.82 -9.23 -9.90
N PRO A 52 1.58 -10.08 -10.62
CA PRO A 52 2.98 -9.80 -10.88
C PRO A 52 3.13 -8.46 -11.59
N VAL A 53 4.14 -7.68 -11.20
CA VAL A 53 4.52 -6.46 -11.91
C VAL A 53 5.75 -6.70 -12.76
N LEU A 54 5.73 -6.15 -13.97
CA LEU A 54 6.92 -6.02 -14.79
C LEU A 54 7.60 -4.71 -14.42
N PHE A 55 8.73 -4.77 -13.75
CA PHE A 55 9.54 -3.60 -13.44
C PHE A 55 10.92 -3.73 -14.10
N ARG A 56 11.45 -2.62 -14.60
CA ARG A 56 12.80 -2.57 -15.20
C ARG A 56 13.72 -1.82 -14.24
N ASN A 57 14.60 -2.55 -13.56
CA ASN A 57 15.59 -1.96 -12.67
C ASN A 57 16.82 -1.44 -13.46
N GLN A 58 16.60 -0.51 -14.39
CA GLN A 58 17.70 0.20 -15.04
C GLN A 58 17.88 1.54 -14.31
N LEU A 59 18.84 1.59 -13.38
CA LEU A 59 19.47 2.87 -13.07
C LEU A 59 20.21 3.30 -14.36
N PRO A 60 20.02 4.54 -14.85
CA PRO A 60 20.87 5.02 -15.93
C PRO A 60 22.33 4.94 -15.45
N GLN A 61 23.14 4.14 -16.15
CA GLN A 61 24.58 4.14 -15.95
C GLN A 61 25.10 5.49 -16.46
N PHE A 62 25.26 6.47 -15.56
CA PHE A 62 25.95 7.71 -15.88
C PHE A 62 27.45 7.45 -15.88
N THR A 63 28.06 7.35 -17.06
CA THR A 63 29.50 7.55 -17.22
C THR A 63 29.74 9.03 -17.54
N PRO A 64 30.39 9.82 -16.67
CA PRO A 64 30.56 11.26 -16.90
C PRO A 64 31.51 11.61 -18.06
N GLU A 65 32.15 10.63 -18.70
CA GLU A 65 33.19 10.86 -19.72
C GLU A 65 32.73 10.67 -21.17
N LEU A 66 31.54 10.10 -21.41
CA LEU A 66 31.00 9.90 -22.76
C LEU A 66 29.51 10.23 -22.75
N ASP A 67 29.13 11.34 -23.38
CA ASP A 67 27.74 11.76 -23.67
C ASP A 67 27.04 10.83 -24.68
N VAL A 68 27.34 9.53 -24.63
CA VAL A 68 26.72 8.51 -25.48
C VAL A 68 26.00 7.53 -24.56
N PRO A 69 24.67 7.44 -24.61
CA PRO A 69 23.97 6.35 -23.92
C PRO A 69 24.43 5.03 -24.53
N ILE A 70 25.03 4.16 -23.72
CA ILE A 70 25.28 2.78 -24.12
C ILE A 70 23.90 2.17 -24.39
N ALA A 71 23.65 1.77 -25.64
CA ALA A 71 22.46 0.99 -25.96
C ALA A 71 22.46 -0.26 -25.06
N ALA A 72 21.41 -0.42 -24.26
CA ALA A 72 21.26 -1.60 -23.40
C ALA A 72 21.44 -2.87 -24.24
N PRO A 73 22.21 -3.87 -23.77
CA PRO A 73 22.36 -5.12 -24.50
C PRO A 73 20.96 -5.72 -24.75
N SER A 74 20.71 -6.17 -25.99
CA SER A 74 19.40 -6.59 -26.51
C SER A 74 18.86 -7.89 -25.91
N SER A 75 19.31 -8.27 -24.72
CA SER A 75 18.98 -9.54 -24.05
C SER A 75 19.12 -9.42 -22.53
N ASP A 76 18.63 -8.33 -21.95
CA ASP A 76 18.51 -8.25 -20.49
C ASP A 76 17.32 -9.09 -20.01
N PRO A 77 17.48 -9.96 -19.00
CA PRO A 77 16.38 -10.74 -18.46
C PRO A 77 15.35 -9.77 -17.86
N VAL A 78 14.10 -9.90 -18.33
CA VAL A 78 12.96 -9.32 -17.62
C VAL A 78 12.85 -10.08 -16.29
N THR A 79 13.39 -9.51 -15.23
CA THR A 79 13.20 -10.04 -13.89
C THR A 79 11.77 -9.74 -13.46
N GLN A 80 10.92 -10.75 -13.47
CA GLN A 80 9.64 -10.69 -12.77
C GLN A 80 9.96 -10.76 -11.26
N SER A 81 9.61 -9.73 -10.49
CA SER A 81 9.68 -9.84 -9.03
C SER A 81 8.46 -10.62 -8.54
N ASP A 82 8.67 -11.50 -7.57
CA ASP A 82 7.58 -12.09 -6.78
C ASP A 82 6.99 -11.06 -5.79
N ASP A 83 7.58 -9.86 -5.71
CA ASP A 83 7.03 -8.74 -4.95
C ASP A 83 5.74 -8.26 -5.61
N HIS A 84 4.62 -8.56 -4.95
CA HIS A 84 3.30 -8.14 -5.37
C HIS A 84 3.12 -6.66 -5.07
N CYS A 85 2.94 -5.83 -6.11
CA CYS A 85 2.35 -4.52 -5.90
C CYS A 85 0.87 -4.70 -5.55
N VAL A 86 0.46 -4.10 -4.44
CA VAL A 86 -0.95 -3.93 -4.08
C VAL A 86 -1.50 -2.83 -4.98
N LEU A 87 -2.41 -3.18 -5.89
CA LEU A 87 -3.19 -2.19 -6.64
C LEU A 87 -4.37 -1.81 -5.76
N TYR A 88 -4.49 -0.51 -5.46
CA TYR A 88 -5.60 0.10 -4.72
C TYR A 88 -6.65 0.63 -5.69
#